data_AF-A0A0S9NLE9-F1
#
_entry.id   AF-A0A0S9NLE9-F1
#
_cell.length_a   1.000
_cell.length_b   1.000
_cell.length_c   1.000
_cell.angle_alpha   90.00
_cell.angle_beta   90.00
_cell.angle_gamma   90.00
#
_symmetry.space_group_name_H-M   'P 1'
#
loop_
_entity.id
_entity.type
_entity.pdbx_description
1 polymer ?
#
loop_
_entity_poly.entity_id
_entity_poly.type
_entity_poly.pdbx_seq_one_letter_code
_entity_poly.pdbx_strand_id
1 'polypeptide(L)'
;MTRTISHRLVALLLLGLIPLVGLAHGISEEDRQRMLDGGYLQYVGLGASHMLTGYDHLLFLFGVVFFLTTFKDVAKFVTAFTVGHCITLVFATYFKITWNYYLVDAIIAASVIYKGFDNNGGFQRVFDMKSPNLLGAVFVFGLLHGFGLSTRLQQLPLGDDPAAMLGRILSFNVGVELGQIAALAAMVALLAAWRHRPSFKRFSYAANLALVYAGVYLLFTQLHGYQHDTAPDSFRIPVEEHRHVHDDMNIENTQDDSLNTLN
;
A
#
# COMPACT_ATOMS: atom_id res chain seq x y z
N MET A 1 -3.27 -26.37 -30.46
CA MET A 1 -3.16 -25.03 -31.11
C MET A 1 -2.44 -24.08 -30.15
N THR A 2 -1.14 -23.94 -30.33
CA THR A 2 -0.22 -23.11 -29.56
C THR A 2 -0.43 -21.63 -29.92
N ARG A 3 -0.95 -20.82 -28.99
CA ARG A 3 -1.03 -19.36 -29.17
C ARG A 3 0.27 -18.73 -28.70
N THR A 4 1.15 -18.42 -29.66
CA THR A 4 2.33 -17.57 -29.47
C THR A 4 1.90 -16.22 -28.90
N ILE A 5 2.19 -16.00 -27.63
CA ILE A 5 2.12 -14.69 -26.99
C ILE A 5 3.10 -13.79 -27.74
N SER A 6 2.60 -12.73 -28.36
CA SER A 6 3.41 -11.76 -29.08
C SER A 6 4.50 -11.21 -28.15
N HIS A 7 5.77 -11.51 -28.46
CA HIS A 7 6.94 -11.00 -27.73
C HIS A 7 6.96 -9.46 -27.62
N ARG A 8 6.22 -8.75 -28.47
CA ARG A 8 6.06 -7.29 -28.43
C ARG A 8 5.22 -6.81 -27.24
N LEU A 9 4.27 -7.61 -26.75
CA LEU A 9 3.46 -7.29 -25.55
C LEU A 9 4.25 -7.51 -24.26
N VAL A 10 5.11 -8.54 -24.24
CA VAL A 10 6.06 -8.77 -23.14
C VAL A 10 7.12 -7.67 -23.13
N ALA A 11 7.62 -7.25 -24.29
CA ALA A 11 8.56 -6.14 -24.41
C ALA A 11 7.97 -4.78 -23.99
N LEU A 12 6.69 -4.51 -24.26
CA LEU A 12 6.00 -3.30 -23.79
C LEU A 12 5.72 -3.31 -22.28
N LEU A 13 5.45 -4.49 -21.69
CA LEU A 13 5.37 -4.66 -20.23
C LEU A 13 6.75 -4.53 -19.55
N LEU A 14 7.82 -4.97 -20.21
CA LEU A 14 9.20 -4.81 -19.75
C LEU A 14 9.71 -3.37 -19.91
N LEU A 15 9.17 -2.58 -20.85
CA LEU A 15 9.48 -1.14 -20.98
C LEU A 15 8.80 -0.26 -19.93
N GLY A 16 7.83 -0.81 -19.17
CA GLY A 16 7.18 -0.13 -18.04
C GLY A 16 7.96 -0.22 -16.73
N LEU A 17 9.08 -0.95 -16.69
CA LEU A 17 10.06 -0.96 -15.59
C LEU A 17 10.96 0.28 -15.67
N ILE A 18 10.35 1.46 -15.68
CA ILE A 18 11.06 2.68 -15.31
C ILE A 18 10.98 2.73 -13.78
N PRO A 19 12.10 2.92 -13.06
CA PRO A 19 12.06 3.05 -11.61
C PRO A 19 11.30 4.34 -11.30
N LEU A 20 10.03 4.21 -10.89
CA LEU A 20 9.36 5.30 -10.20
C LEU A 20 9.98 5.31 -8.81
N VAL A 21 11.08 6.04 -8.69
CA VAL A 21 11.75 6.35 -7.44
C VAL A 21 10.68 6.79 -6.45
N GLY A 22 10.60 6.05 -5.33
CA GLY A 22 9.63 6.25 -4.29
C GLY A 22 9.79 7.62 -3.66
N LEU A 23 9.05 8.60 -4.14
CA LEU A 23 8.66 9.76 -3.36
C LEU A 23 7.45 9.38 -2.53
N ALA A 24 7.68 8.58 -1.48
CA ALA A 24 6.77 8.55 -0.37
C ALA A 24 6.85 9.93 0.30
N HIS A 25 5.82 10.74 0.09
CA HIS A 25 5.69 12.03 0.75
C HIS A 25 5.55 11.79 2.25
N GLY A 26 6.58 12.15 3.02
CA GLY A 26 6.47 12.22 4.48
C GLY A 26 5.46 13.32 4.86
N ILE A 27 4.81 13.17 6.00
CA ILE A 27 4.03 14.25 6.61
C ILE A 27 5.02 15.37 6.92
N SER A 28 4.86 16.54 6.31
CA SER A 28 5.74 17.69 6.56
C SER A 28 5.63 18.11 8.03
N GLU A 29 6.69 18.69 8.61
CA GLU A 29 6.61 19.27 9.96
C GLU A 29 5.53 20.37 10.04
N GLU A 30 5.20 20.99 8.91
CA GLU A 30 4.06 21.90 8.75
C GLU A 30 2.72 21.19 8.95
N ASP A 31 2.54 20.00 8.35
CA ASP A 31 1.33 19.20 8.49
C ASP A 31 1.20 18.63 9.90
N ARG A 32 2.33 18.30 10.55
CA ARG A 32 2.36 17.90 11.96
C ARG A 32 1.88 19.02 12.88
N GLN A 33 2.34 20.25 12.66
CA GLN A 33 1.89 21.42 13.42
C GLN A 33 0.40 21.73 13.14
N ARG A 34 -0.04 21.66 11.88
CA ARG A 34 -1.46 21.80 11.49
C ARG A 34 -2.35 20.70 12.06
N MET A 35 -1.84 19.51 12.37
CA MET A 35 -2.58 18.44 13.04
C MET A 35 -2.68 18.63 14.55
N LEU A 36 -1.69 19.29 15.16
CA LEU A 36 -1.74 19.71 16.57
C LEU A 36 -2.73 20.86 16.77
N ASP A 37 -2.76 21.81 15.81
CA ASP A 37 -3.65 22.98 15.84
C ASP A 37 -5.02 22.75 15.16
N GLY A 38 -5.15 21.66 14.39
CA GLY A 38 -6.28 21.39 13.51
C GLY A 38 -7.37 20.48 14.11
N GLY A 39 -8.60 20.65 13.59
CA GLY A 39 -9.77 19.87 13.99
C GLY A 39 -9.88 18.53 13.26
N TYR A 40 -10.98 17.80 13.51
CA TYR A 40 -11.29 16.51 12.89
C TYR A 40 -11.19 16.49 11.35
N LEU A 41 -11.41 17.62 10.67
CA LEU A 41 -11.33 17.73 9.22
C LEU A 41 -9.89 17.54 8.67
N GLN A 42 -8.85 17.95 9.40
CA GLN A 42 -7.47 17.68 8.98
C GLN A 42 -7.19 16.17 8.96
N TYR A 43 -7.71 15.42 9.93
CA TYR A 43 -7.59 13.97 9.98
C TYR A 43 -8.33 13.30 8.82
N VAL A 44 -9.52 13.82 8.44
CA VAL A 44 -10.23 13.37 7.22
C VAL A 44 -9.37 13.60 5.97
N GLY A 45 -8.80 14.79 5.81
CA GLY A 45 -7.93 15.11 4.67
C GLY A 45 -6.69 14.20 4.60
N LEU A 46 -6.06 13.94 5.75
CA LEU A 46 -4.91 13.06 5.83
C LEU A 46 -5.27 11.62 5.45
N GLY A 47 -6.40 11.10 5.95
CA GLY A 47 -6.88 9.77 5.58
C GLY A 47 -7.17 9.63 4.09
N ALA A 48 -7.79 10.64 3.48
CA ALA A 48 -8.06 10.66 2.04
C ALA A 48 -6.76 10.67 1.21
N SER A 49 -5.81 11.52 1.59
CA SER A 49 -4.50 11.59 0.92
C SER A 49 -3.73 10.28 1.03
N HIS A 50 -3.70 9.68 2.22
CA HIS A 50 -3.05 8.38 2.46
C HIS A 50 -3.62 7.29 1.54
N MET A 51 -4.95 7.20 1.43
CA MET A 51 -5.60 6.22 0.54
C MET A 51 -5.30 6.45 -0.94
N LEU A 52 -5.21 7.72 -1.38
CA LEU A 52 -4.97 8.07 -2.78
C LEU A 52 -3.49 7.99 -3.19
N THR A 53 -2.56 8.11 -2.24
CA THR A 53 -1.11 8.04 -2.49
C THR A 53 -0.53 6.65 -2.22
N GLY A 54 -1.22 5.80 -1.46
CA GLY A 54 -0.85 4.41 -1.20
C GLY A 54 -1.04 3.52 -2.43
N TYR A 55 0.05 3.25 -3.16
CA TYR A 55 0.02 2.40 -4.36
C TYR A 55 -0.45 0.97 -4.06
N ASP A 56 -0.11 0.43 -2.89
CA ASP A 56 -0.53 -0.88 -2.40
C ASP A 56 -2.06 -0.99 -2.28
N HIS A 57 -2.72 0.01 -1.70
CA HIS A 57 -4.18 0.05 -1.59
C HIS A 57 -4.85 0.22 -2.94
N LEU A 58 -4.30 1.07 -3.83
CA LEU A 58 -4.81 1.23 -5.19
C LEU A 58 -4.64 -0.04 -6.03
N LEU A 59 -3.51 -0.75 -5.90
CA LEU A 59 -3.28 -2.02 -6.60
C LEU A 59 -4.23 -3.12 -6.10
N PHE A 60 -4.47 -3.19 -4.79
CA PHE A 60 -5.46 -4.10 -4.22
C PHE A 60 -6.87 -3.79 -4.75
N LEU A 61 -7.29 -2.52 -4.67
CA LEU A 61 -8.59 -2.06 -5.17
C LEU A 61 -8.73 -2.37 -6.67
N PHE A 62 -7.70 -2.08 -7.46
CA PHE A 62 -7.65 -2.38 -8.88
C PHE A 62 -7.81 -3.88 -9.18
N GLY A 63 -7.13 -4.74 -8.41
CA GLY A 63 -7.30 -6.20 -8.50
C GLY A 63 -8.72 -6.68 -8.17
N VAL A 64 -9.36 -6.08 -7.17
CA VAL A 64 -10.74 -6.42 -6.78
C VAL A 64 -11.74 -6.02 -7.87
N VAL A 65 -11.61 -4.82 -8.47
CA VAL A 65 -12.58 -4.28 -9.44
C VAL A 65 -12.58 -5.04 -10.76
N PHE A 66 -11.46 -5.64 -11.19
CA PHE A 66 -11.40 -6.41 -12.44
C PHE A 66 -12.35 -7.62 -12.46
N PHE A 67 -12.59 -8.22 -11.29
CA PHE A 67 -13.43 -9.41 -11.14
C PHE A 67 -14.91 -9.08 -10.94
N LEU A 68 -15.22 -7.95 -10.31
CA LEU A 68 -16.58 -7.63 -9.94
C LEU A 68 -17.32 -7.03 -11.14
N THR A 69 -18.28 -7.81 -11.62
CA THR A 69 -19.08 -7.51 -12.81
C THR A 69 -20.19 -6.52 -12.50
N THR A 70 -20.63 -6.46 -11.24
CA THR A 70 -21.73 -5.59 -10.79
C THR A 70 -21.30 -4.64 -9.67
N PHE A 71 -21.84 -3.42 -9.67
CA PHE A 71 -21.61 -2.41 -8.64
C PHE A 71 -22.00 -2.89 -7.24
N LYS A 72 -23.03 -3.74 -7.13
CA LYS A 72 -23.49 -4.30 -5.86
C LYS A 72 -22.44 -5.22 -5.23
N ASP A 73 -21.80 -6.06 -6.03
CA ASP A 73 -20.74 -6.94 -5.52
C ASP A 73 -19.52 -6.11 -5.12
N VAL A 74 -19.13 -5.11 -5.94
CA VAL A 74 -18.09 -4.13 -5.61
C VAL A 74 -18.33 -3.50 -4.24
N ALA A 75 -19.50 -2.90 -4.03
CA ALA A 75 -19.84 -2.27 -2.76
C ALA A 75 -19.75 -3.27 -1.60
N LYS A 76 -20.27 -4.49 -1.77
CA LYS A 76 -20.25 -5.53 -0.73
C LYS A 76 -18.83 -5.91 -0.29
N PHE A 77 -17.91 -6.12 -1.23
CA PHE A 77 -16.52 -6.48 -0.90
C PHE A 77 -15.76 -5.31 -0.30
N VAL A 78 -15.96 -4.10 -0.84
CA VAL A 78 -15.35 -2.88 -0.31
C VAL A 78 -15.82 -2.62 1.12
N THR A 79 -17.12 -2.72 1.40
CA THR A 79 -17.64 -2.60 2.77
C THR A 79 -17.06 -3.67 3.69
N ALA A 80 -16.98 -4.92 3.26
CA ALA A 80 -16.38 -5.98 4.09
C ALA A 80 -14.91 -5.70 4.42
N PHE A 81 -14.14 -5.22 3.44
CA PHE A 81 -12.76 -4.80 3.65
C PHE A 81 -12.67 -3.63 4.64
N THR A 82 -13.43 -2.55 4.41
CA THR A 82 -13.45 -1.36 5.27
C THR A 82 -13.85 -1.71 6.69
N VAL A 83 -14.88 -2.53 6.89
CA VAL A 83 -15.31 -2.95 8.24
C VAL A 83 -14.19 -3.73 8.95
N GLY A 84 -13.57 -4.70 8.29
CA GLY A 84 -12.43 -5.43 8.86
C GLY A 84 -11.27 -4.49 9.19
N HIS A 85 -10.92 -3.60 8.27
CA HIS A 85 -9.88 -2.60 8.45
C HIS A 85 -10.13 -1.71 9.67
N CYS A 86 -11.31 -1.09 9.76
CA CYS A 86 -11.68 -0.21 10.86
C CYS A 86 -11.64 -0.92 12.21
N ILE A 87 -12.10 -2.18 12.28
CA ILE A 87 -12.06 -2.98 13.51
C ILE A 87 -10.62 -3.10 14.02
N THR A 88 -9.70 -3.57 13.18
CA THR A 88 -8.30 -3.74 13.60
C THR A 88 -7.66 -2.40 13.88
N LEU A 89 -7.90 -1.39 13.06
CA LEU A 89 -7.27 -0.08 13.23
C LEU A 89 -7.65 0.56 14.56
N VAL A 90 -8.94 0.59 14.90
CA VAL A 90 -9.40 1.11 16.20
C VAL A 90 -8.86 0.26 17.33
N PHE A 91 -8.97 -1.07 17.23
CA PHE A 91 -8.53 -1.99 18.26
C PHE A 91 -7.02 -1.88 18.54
N ALA A 92 -6.18 -2.01 17.52
CA ALA A 92 -4.73 -1.98 17.66
C ALA A 92 -4.24 -0.60 18.13
N THR A 93 -4.84 0.49 17.65
CA THR A 93 -4.50 1.85 18.11
C THR A 93 -4.90 2.06 19.57
N TYR A 94 -6.09 1.64 19.97
CA TYR A 94 -6.58 1.81 21.35
C TYR A 94 -5.77 1.01 22.37
N PHE A 95 -5.43 -0.24 22.04
CA PHE A 95 -4.63 -1.12 22.90
C PHE A 95 -3.13 -0.97 22.72
N LYS A 96 -2.68 -0.01 21.88
CA LYS A 96 -1.27 0.24 21.56
C LYS A 96 -0.52 -1.01 21.08
N ILE A 97 -1.22 -1.85 20.32
CA ILE A 97 -0.64 -3.04 19.71
C ILE A 97 0.12 -2.57 18.47
N THR A 98 1.43 -2.83 18.44
CA THR A 98 2.28 -2.58 17.30
C THR A 98 2.71 -3.89 16.66
N TRP A 99 2.99 -3.84 15.37
CA TRP A 99 3.53 -4.98 14.65
C TRP A 99 4.62 -4.50 13.67
N ASN A 100 5.51 -5.41 13.27
CA ASN A 100 6.59 -5.07 12.36
C ASN A 100 6.00 -4.71 10.99
N TYR A 101 6.29 -3.51 10.50
CA TYR A 101 5.70 -2.99 9.26
C TYR A 101 6.07 -3.82 8.03
N TYR A 102 7.29 -4.37 7.95
CA TYR A 102 7.66 -5.28 6.86
C TYR A 102 6.79 -6.53 6.83
N LEU A 103 6.48 -7.11 7.99
CA LEU A 103 5.62 -8.30 8.05
C LEU A 103 4.18 -7.98 7.66
N VAL A 104 3.67 -6.82 8.06
CA VAL A 104 2.32 -6.39 7.65
C VAL A 104 2.27 -6.15 6.15
N ASP A 105 3.24 -5.42 5.60
CA ASP A 105 3.31 -5.11 4.17
C ASP A 105 3.54 -6.40 3.33
N ALA A 106 4.28 -7.38 3.86
CA ALA A 106 4.41 -8.71 3.27
C ALA A 106 3.07 -9.46 3.20
N ILE A 107 2.27 -9.41 4.27
CA ILE A 107 0.92 -10.01 4.29
C ILE A 107 -0.01 -9.31 3.30
N ILE A 108 0.08 -7.98 3.20
CA ILE A 108 -0.66 -7.19 2.21
C ILE A 108 -0.28 -7.63 0.80
N ALA A 109 1.03 -7.74 0.50
CA ALA A 109 1.50 -8.24 -0.78
C ALA A 109 1.00 -9.66 -1.08
N ALA A 110 0.99 -10.56 -0.08
CA ALA A 110 0.42 -11.89 -0.21
C ALA A 110 -1.09 -11.87 -0.53
N SER A 111 -1.85 -10.92 0.01
CA SER A 111 -3.27 -10.75 -0.32
C SER A 111 -3.50 -10.35 -1.79
N VAL A 112 -2.60 -9.52 -2.35
CA VAL A 112 -2.61 -9.14 -3.77
C VAL A 112 -2.29 -10.34 -4.67
N ILE A 113 -1.27 -11.13 -4.30
CA ILE A 113 -0.93 -12.39 -4.99
C ILE A 113 -2.14 -13.33 -4.98
N TYR A 114 -2.71 -13.57 -3.80
CA TYR A 114 -3.90 -14.42 -3.64
C TYR A 114 -5.02 -13.95 -4.58
N LYS A 115 -5.30 -12.63 -4.61
CA LYS A 115 -6.41 -12.12 -5.40
C LYS A 115 -6.15 -12.20 -6.90
N GLY A 116 -4.94 -11.88 -7.36
CA GLY A 116 -4.56 -12.01 -8.77
C GLY A 116 -4.57 -13.48 -9.23
N PHE A 117 -4.14 -14.41 -8.38
CA PHE A 117 -4.19 -15.85 -8.64
C PHE A 117 -5.64 -16.37 -8.73
N ASP A 118 -6.49 -16.01 -7.76
CA ASP A 118 -7.90 -16.35 -7.74
C ASP A 118 -8.65 -15.79 -8.96
N ASN A 119 -8.42 -14.52 -9.29
CA ASN A 119 -9.05 -13.85 -10.43
C ASN A 119 -8.75 -14.51 -11.77
N ASN A 120 -7.54 -15.06 -11.92
CA ASN A 120 -7.17 -15.80 -13.12
C ASN A 120 -7.68 -17.25 -13.11
N GLY A 121 -8.44 -17.69 -12.11
CA GLY A 121 -8.95 -19.05 -11.98
C GLY A 121 -7.88 -20.06 -11.54
N GLY A 122 -6.89 -19.59 -10.77
CA GLY A 122 -5.77 -20.41 -10.30
C GLY A 122 -6.23 -21.60 -9.46
N PHE A 123 -7.21 -21.43 -8.56
CA PHE A 123 -7.73 -22.51 -7.73
C PHE A 123 -8.34 -23.65 -8.55
N GLN A 124 -9.09 -23.34 -9.59
CA GLN A 124 -9.73 -24.33 -10.45
C GLN A 124 -8.71 -25.00 -11.38
N ARG A 125 -7.73 -24.26 -11.91
CA ARG A 125 -6.77 -24.82 -12.89
C ARG A 125 -5.60 -25.56 -12.27
N VAL A 126 -5.15 -25.15 -11.09
CA VAL A 126 -3.95 -25.69 -10.44
C VAL A 126 -4.31 -26.72 -9.38
N PHE A 127 -5.39 -26.49 -8.62
CA PHE A 127 -5.76 -27.30 -7.46
C PHE A 127 -7.09 -28.07 -7.65
N ASP A 128 -7.74 -27.93 -8.80
CA ASP A 128 -9.06 -28.51 -9.11
C ASP A 128 -10.12 -28.25 -8.01
N MET A 129 -10.03 -27.08 -7.36
CA MET A 129 -10.85 -26.71 -6.23
C MET A 129 -11.63 -25.43 -6.53
N LYS A 130 -12.83 -25.30 -5.95
CA LYS A 130 -13.57 -24.03 -5.97
C LYS A 130 -12.80 -22.98 -5.17
N SER A 131 -12.81 -21.74 -5.65
CA SER A 131 -12.25 -20.60 -4.93
C SER A 131 -12.82 -20.54 -3.50
N PRO A 132 -11.97 -20.28 -2.49
CA PRO A 132 -12.43 -20.06 -1.12
C PRO A 132 -13.46 -18.92 -1.03
N ASN A 133 -14.17 -18.82 0.10
CA ASN A 133 -15.17 -17.77 0.30
C ASN A 133 -14.51 -16.38 0.18
N LEU A 134 -14.71 -15.74 -0.97
CA LEU A 134 -14.07 -14.47 -1.31
C LEU A 134 -14.44 -13.36 -0.32
N LEU A 135 -15.66 -13.38 0.23
CA LEU A 135 -16.10 -12.35 1.17
C LEU A 135 -15.37 -12.48 2.51
N GLY A 136 -15.21 -13.71 2.97
CA GLY A 136 -14.41 -14.01 4.16
C GLY A 136 -12.94 -13.64 3.96
N ALA A 137 -12.36 -13.98 2.80
CA ALA A 137 -10.97 -13.62 2.48
C ALA A 137 -10.77 -12.10 2.47
N VAL A 138 -11.65 -11.34 1.81
CA VAL A 138 -11.56 -9.87 1.74
C VAL A 138 -11.74 -9.23 3.12
N PHE A 139 -12.63 -9.75 3.96
CA PHE A 139 -12.76 -9.30 5.35
C PHE A 139 -11.48 -9.55 6.17
N VAL A 140 -10.88 -10.73 6.04
CA VAL A 140 -9.60 -11.06 6.69
C VAL A 140 -8.47 -10.17 6.17
N PHE A 141 -8.42 -9.89 4.86
CA PHE A 141 -7.46 -8.93 4.31
C PHE A 141 -7.66 -7.53 4.87
N GLY A 142 -8.91 -7.09 5.07
CA GLY A 142 -9.21 -5.85 5.76
C GLY A 142 -8.65 -5.84 7.19
N LEU A 143 -8.91 -6.90 7.96
CA LEU A 143 -8.37 -7.04 9.31
C LEU A 143 -6.83 -6.94 9.34
N LEU A 144 -6.14 -7.63 8.42
CA LEU A 144 -4.68 -7.63 8.37
C LEU A 144 -4.12 -6.28 7.91
N HIS A 145 -4.77 -5.63 6.94
CA HIS A 145 -4.41 -4.28 6.48
C HIS A 145 -4.50 -3.24 7.59
N GLY A 146 -5.52 -3.33 8.44
CA GLY A 146 -5.73 -2.36 9.54
C GLY A 146 -4.54 -2.28 10.50
N PHE A 147 -3.75 -3.35 10.65
CA PHE A 147 -2.53 -3.32 11.48
C PHE A 147 -1.46 -2.37 10.93
N GLY A 148 -1.30 -2.32 9.60
CA GLY A 148 -0.24 -1.56 8.95
C GLY A 148 -0.43 -0.07 9.18
N LEU A 149 -1.67 0.39 9.01
CA LEU A 149 -2.04 1.77 9.28
C LEU A 149 -2.10 2.07 10.79
N SER A 150 -2.55 1.14 11.63
CA SER A 150 -2.61 1.38 13.09
C SER A 150 -1.25 1.71 13.69
N THR A 151 -0.18 1.06 13.22
CA THR A 151 1.19 1.29 13.71
C THR A 151 1.66 2.70 13.33
N ARG A 152 1.27 3.21 12.16
CA ARG A 152 1.58 4.58 11.73
C ARG A 152 0.71 5.63 12.43
N LEU A 153 -0.57 5.33 12.63
CA LEU A 153 -1.52 6.23 13.28
C LEU A 153 -1.14 6.50 14.75
N GLN A 154 -0.61 5.49 15.44
CA GLN A 154 -0.09 5.61 16.81
C GLN A 154 1.10 6.57 16.95
N GLN A 155 1.78 6.92 15.86
CA GLN A 155 2.88 7.89 15.84
C GLN A 155 2.39 9.33 15.70
N LEU A 156 1.13 9.54 15.31
CA LEU A 156 0.53 10.87 15.21
C LEU A 156 0.17 11.40 16.61
N PRO A 157 0.13 12.72 16.79
CA PRO A 157 -0.30 13.33 18.06
C PRO A 157 -1.81 13.16 18.26
N LEU A 158 -2.23 11.95 18.63
CA LEU A 158 -3.62 11.58 18.85
C LEU A 158 -4.22 12.17 20.13
N GLY A 159 -3.37 12.72 21.00
CA GLY A 159 -3.74 13.30 22.30
C GLY A 159 -3.98 12.24 23.38
N ASP A 160 -3.92 12.67 24.64
CA ASP A 160 -4.05 11.77 25.79
C ASP A 160 -5.51 11.52 26.20
N ASP A 161 -6.45 12.34 25.72
CA ASP A 161 -7.87 12.15 25.95
C ASP A 161 -8.43 11.01 25.08
N PRO A 162 -8.98 9.93 25.67
CA PRO A 162 -9.46 8.77 24.90
C PRO A 162 -10.60 9.10 23.94
N ALA A 163 -11.46 10.07 24.28
CA ALA A 163 -12.58 10.47 23.43
C ALA A 163 -12.11 11.27 22.21
N ALA A 164 -11.20 12.22 22.40
CA ALA A 164 -10.56 12.96 21.32
C ALA A 164 -9.73 12.05 20.41
N MET A 165 -8.98 11.09 20.98
CA MET A 165 -8.24 10.08 20.22
C MET A 165 -9.18 9.26 19.34
N LEU A 166 -10.28 8.74 19.90
CA LEU A 166 -11.27 7.99 19.11
C LEU A 166 -11.88 8.86 18.01
N GLY A 167 -12.21 10.12 18.30
CA GLY A 167 -12.71 11.08 17.32
C GLY A 167 -11.74 11.31 16.16
N ARG A 168 -10.44 11.44 16.43
CA ARG A 168 -9.37 11.58 15.43
C ARG A 168 -9.20 10.32 14.59
N ILE A 169 -9.23 9.14 15.22
CA ILE A 169 -9.18 7.83 14.53
C ILE A 169 -10.36 7.66 13.59
N LEU A 170 -11.58 7.95 14.06
CA LEU A 170 -12.80 7.85 13.23
C LEU A 170 -12.76 8.84 12.07
N SER A 171 -12.31 10.08 12.33
CA SER A 171 -12.17 11.11 11.29
C SER A 171 -11.17 10.69 10.22
N PHE A 172 -10.04 10.10 10.61
CA PHE A 172 -9.08 9.53 9.67
C PHE A 172 -9.71 8.44 8.80
N ASN A 173 -10.45 7.50 9.41
CA ASN A 173 -11.12 6.42 8.66
C ASN A 173 -12.18 6.94 7.69
N VAL A 174 -12.93 7.98 8.07
CA VAL A 174 -13.87 8.64 7.14
C VAL A 174 -13.11 9.18 5.93
N GLY A 175 -11.95 9.79 6.15
CA GLY A 175 -11.04 10.21 5.08
C GLY A 175 -10.64 9.08 4.14
N VAL A 176 -10.17 7.96 4.71
CA VAL A 176 -9.80 6.75 3.94
C VAL A 176 -10.96 6.23 3.12
N GLU A 177 -12.15 6.12 3.72
CA GLU A 177 -13.35 5.64 3.04
C GLU A 177 -13.76 6.55 1.87
N LEU A 178 -13.70 7.88 2.06
CA LEU A 178 -13.95 8.83 0.98
C LEU A 178 -12.93 8.71 -0.16
N GLY A 179 -11.64 8.60 0.16
CA GLY A 179 -10.58 8.38 -0.82
C GLY A 179 -10.78 7.07 -1.60
N GLN A 180 -11.17 6.00 -0.90
CA GLN A 180 -11.43 4.70 -1.49
C GLN A 180 -12.66 4.73 -2.41
N ILE A 181 -13.76 5.37 -2.00
CA ILE A 181 -14.96 5.54 -2.83
C ILE A 181 -14.62 6.34 -4.09
N ALA A 182 -13.85 7.42 -3.97
CA ALA A 182 -13.44 8.25 -5.11
C ALA A 182 -12.58 7.46 -6.11
N ALA A 183 -11.55 6.77 -5.62
CA ALA A 183 -10.68 5.92 -6.45
C ALA A 183 -11.49 4.81 -7.13
N LEU A 184 -12.37 4.15 -6.38
CA LEU A 184 -13.21 3.08 -6.88
C LEU A 184 -14.18 3.56 -7.97
N ALA A 185 -14.85 4.69 -7.74
CA ALA A 185 -15.76 5.28 -8.72
C ALA A 185 -15.04 5.59 -10.04
N ALA A 186 -13.84 6.17 -9.96
CA ALA A 186 -13.00 6.44 -11.14
C ALA A 186 -12.60 5.15 -11.88
N MET A 187 -12.12 4.14 -11.14
CA MET A 187 -11.73 2.83 -11.71
C MET A 187 -12.92 2.11 -12.37
N VAL A 188 -14.07 2.08 -11.71
CA VAL A 188 -15.29 1.45 -12.23
C VAL A 188 -15.79 2.18 -13.47
N ALA A 189 -15.80 3.51 -13.49
CA ALA A 189 -16.20 4.30 -14.66
C ALA A 189 -15.31 3.99 -15.88
N LEU A 190 -13.99 3.95 -15.67
CA LEU A 190 -13.01 3.63 -16.72
C LEU A 190 -13.17 2.19 -17.24
N LEU A 191 -13.37 1.23 -16.33
CA LEU A 191 -13.56 -0.17 -16.71
C LEU A 191 -14.92 -0.40 -17.37
N ALA A 192 -15.99 0.26 -16.92
CA ALA A 192 -17.31 0.17 -17.53
C ALA A 192 -17.30 0.65 -18.99
N ALA A 193 -16.62 1.77 -19.27
CA ALA A 193 -16.43 2.26 -20.63
C ALA A 193 -15.63 1.27 -21.51
N TRP A 194 -14.71 0.51 -20.92
CA TRP A 194 -13.82 -0.39 -21.66
C TRP A 194 -14.32 -1.85 -21.75
N ARG A 195 -15.24 -2.27 -20.88
CA ARG A 195 -15.64 -3.68 -20.69
C ARG A 195 -16.32 -4.31 -21.91
N HIS A 196 -16.94 -3.51 -22.78
CA HIS A 196 -17.57 -4.00 -24.00
C HIS A 196 -16.59 -4.24 -25.17
N ARG A 197 -15.30 -3.91 -25.00
CA ARG A 197 -14.30 -4.14 -26.05
C ARG A 197 -13.76 -5.57 -26.01
N PRO A 198 -13.51 -6.20 -27.17
CA PRO A 198 -12.96 -7.57 -27.24
C PRO A 198 -11.54 -7.68 -26.63
N SER A 199 -10.82 -6.57 -26.48
CA SER A 199 -9.52 -6.50 -25.81
C SER A 199 -9.61 -6.72 -24.30
N PHE A 200 -10.78 -6.49 -23.68
CA PHE A 200 -10.94 -6.49 -22.22
C PHE A 200 -10.52 -7.81 -21.58
N LYS A 201 -10.90 -8.97 -22.16
CA LYS A 201 -10.55 -10.28 -21.59
C LYS A 201 -9.05 -10.54 -21.56
N ARG A 202 -8.33 -10.15 -22.63
CA ARG A 202 -6.87 -10.34 -22.71
C ARG A 202 -6.14 -9.39 -21.77
N PHE A 203 -6.59 -8.14 -21.72
CA PHE A 203 -6.01 -7.14 -20.82
C PHE A 203 -6.25 -7.50 -19.35
N SER A 204 -7.47 -7.92 -19.00
CA SER A 204 -7.82 -8.36 -17.65
C SER A 204 -6.91 -9.50 -17.17
N TYR A 205 -6.69 -10.51 -18.00
CA TYR A 205 -5.77 -11.60 -17.66
C TYR A 205 -4.32 -11.10 -17.46
N ALA A 206 -3.83 -10.25 -18.37
CA ALA A 206 -2.49 -9.68 -18.29
C ALA A 206 -2.32 -8.78 -17.05
N ALA A 207 -3.31 -7.96 -16.73
CA ALA A 207 -3.31 -7.09 -15.55
C ALA A 207 -3.30 -7.90 -14.24
N ASN A 208 -4.10 -8.95 -14.14
CA ASN A 208 -4.08 -9.83 -12.97
C ASN A 208 -2.74 -10.59 -12.84
N LEU A 209 -2.15 -10.98 -13.96
CA LEU A 209 -0.83 -11.61 -13.95
C LEU A 209 0.25 -10.60 -13.50
N ALA A 210 0.19 -9.35 -13.99
CA ALA A 210 1.07 -8.28 -13.55
C ALA A 210 0.91 -7.98 -12.04
N LEU A 211 -0.33 -7.99 -11.52
CA LEU A 211 -0.59 -7.86 -10.08
C LEU A 211 0.06 -8.98 -9.26
N VAL A 212 0.01 -10.23 -9.74
CA VAL A 212 0.69 -11.34 -9.09
C VAL A 212 2.20 -11.10 -9.07
N TYR A 213 2.82 -10.73 -10.19
CA TYR A 213 4.26 -10.45 -10.23
C TYR A 213 4.66 -9.26 -9.35
N ALA A 214 3.89 -8.18 -9.36
CA ALA A 214 4.12 -7.03 -8.49
C ALA A 214 3.99 -7.41 -7.02
N GLY A 215 2.97 -8.20 -6.66
CA GLY A 215 2.80 -8.73 -5.31
C GLY A 215 3.96 -9.62 -4.87
N VAL A 216 4.45 -10.51 -5.75
CA VAL A 216 5.63 -11.33 -5.47
C VAL A 216 6.87 -10.46 -5.24
N TYR A 217 7.11 -9.48 -6.11
CA TYR A 217 8.23 -8.55 -5.97
C TYR A 217 8.18 -7.80 -4.63
N LEU A 218 7.02 -7.23 -4.30
CA LEU A 218 6.80 -6.54 -3.03
C LEU A 218 7.02 -7.48 -1.84
N LEU A 219 6.44 -8.68 -1.86
CA LEU A 219 6.61 -9.66 -0.79
C LEU A 219 8.09 -9.95 -0.51
N PHE A 220 8.89 -10.20 -1.56
CA PHE A 220 10.33 -10.44 -1.39
C PHE A 220 11.08 -9.21 -0.90
N THR A 221 10.70 -8.02 -1.36
CA THR A 221 11.30 -6.76 -0.88
C THR A 221 11.05 -6.57 0.61
N GLN A 222 9.83 -6.84 1.07
CA GLN A 222 9.45 -6.71 2.46
C GLN A 222 10.12 -7.77 3.35
N LEU A 223 10.17 -9.03 2.91
CA LEU A 223 10.88 -10.08 3.64
C LEU A 223 12.40 -9.85 3.71
N HIS A 224 12.99 -9.34 2.63
CA HIS A 224 14.40 -8.96 2.61
C HIS A 224 14.67 -7.81 3.59
N GLY A 225 13.82 -6.79 3.60
CA GLY A 225 13.86 -5.69 4.56
C GLY A 225 13.75 -6.18 6.00
N TYR A 226 12.80 -7.08 6.29
CA TYR A 226 12.65 -7.70 7.60
C TYR A 226 13.92 -8.43 8.08
N GLN A 227 14.66 -9.08 7.18
CA GLN A 227 15.87 -9.84 7.53
C GLN A 227 17.12 -8.97 7.72
N HIS A 228 17.20 -7.82 7.04
CA HIS A 228 18.40 -6.98 6.99
C HIS A 228 18.25 -5.66 7.74
N ASP A 229 17.04 -5.28 8.14
CA ASP A 229 16.83 -4.11 8.97
C ASP A 229 17.15 -4.45 10.43
N THR A 230 18.24 -3.86 10.94
CA THR A 230 18.69 -4.02 12.32
C THR A 230 17.93 -3.12 13.29
N ALA A 231 17.02 -2.26 12.82
CA ALA A 231 16.26 -1.34 13.66
C ALA A 231 14.76 -1.28 13.24
N PRO A 232 14.00 -2.38 13.48
CA PRO A 232 12.61 -2.52 13.01
C PRO A 232 11.62 -1.50 13.61
N ASP A 233 11.97 -0.88 14.73
CA ASP A 233 11.18 0.16 15.40
C ASP A 233 11.65 1.59 15.04
N SER A 234 12.74 1.73 14.29
CA SER A 234 13.25 3.03 13.84
C SER A 234 12.56 3.43 12.54
N PHE A 235 11.79 4.50 12.60
CA PHE A 235 11.24 5.14 11.43
C PHE A 235 12.38 5.78 10.64
N ARG A 236 12.85 5.11 9.57
CA ARG A 236 13.66 5.78 8.53
C ARG A 236 12.71 6.53 7.61
N ILE A 237 12.65 7.86 7.76
CA ILE A 237 12.13 8.69 6.67
C ILE A 237 13.19 8.65 5.56
N PRO A 238 12.87 8.28 4.32
CA PRO A 238 13.86 8.17 3.25
C PRO A 238 14.35 9.53 2.71
N VAL A 239 14.58 10.51 3.58
CA VAL A 239 15.19 11.80 3.18
C VAL A 239 16.73 11.74 3.21
N GLU A 240 17.32 10.84 4.01
CA GLU A 240 18.76 10.93 4.33
C GLU A 240 19.63 9.73 3.93
N GLU A 241 19.05 8.64 3.43
CA GLU A 241 19.86 7.48 3.01
C GLU A 241 20.65 7.72 1.71
N HIS A 242 20.51 8.91 1.11
CA HIS A 242 21.33 9.37 -0.02
C HIS A 242 22.22 10.60 0.27
N ARG A 243 22.33 11.09 1.52
CA ARG A 243 23.35 12.10 1.87
C ARG A 243 24.59 11.52 2.54
N HIS A 244 24.46 10.43 3.30
CA HIS A 244 25.54 9.95 4.16
C HIS A 244 26.63 9.10 3.48
N VAL A 245 26.59 8.89 2.16
CA VAL A 245 27.71 8.24 1.43
C VAL A 245 28.68 9.28 0.83
N HIS A 246 28.28 10.55 0.73
CA HIS A 246 29.12 11.60 0.15
C HIS A 246 29.86 12.45 1.19
N ASP A 247 29.41 12.49 2.44
CA ASP A 247 30.08 13.28 3.49
C ASP A 247 31.27 12.54 4.13
N ASP A 248 31.27 11.20 4.16
CA ASP A 248 32.41 10.42 4.68
C ASP A 248 33.63 10.44 3.72
N MET A 249 33.44 10.77 2.44
CA MET A 249 34.54 10.99 1.49
C MET A 249 35.21 12.36 1.62
N ASN A 250 34.59 13.32 2.32
CA ASN A 250 35.19 14.63 2.58
C ASN A 250 35.91 14.72 3.93
N ILE A 251 35.75 13.71 4.81
CA ILE A 251 36.49 13.64 6.08
C ILE A 251 37.83 12.91 5.92
N GLU A 252 38.02 12.11 4.87
CA GLU A 252 39.34 11.54 4.53
C GLU A 252 40.26 12.48 3.74
N ASN A 253 39.78 13.66 3.32
CA ASN A 253 40.59 14.65 2.57
C ASN A 253 40.90 15.93 3.36
N THR A 254 40.74 15.89 4.68
CA THR A 254 41.24 16.94 5.60
C THR A 254 42.32 16.40 6.54
N GLN A 255 43.17 15.49 6.04
CA GLN A 255 44.52 15.33 6.58
C GLN A 255 45.35 16.59 6.27
N ASP A 256 45.30 17.52 7.22
CA ASP A 256 46.40 18.36 7.70
C ASP A 256 47.35 18.99 6.67
N ASP A 257 47.13 20.27 6.39
CA ASP A 257 48.13 21.18 5.81
C ASP A 257 48.59 22.27 6.82
N SER A 258 48.29 22.09 8.11
CA SER A 258 48.69 23.03 9.17
C SER A 258 50.01 22.67 9.85
N LEU A 259 50.60 21.50 9.58
CA LEU A 259 51.91 21.10 10.10
C LEU A 259 53.11 21.48 9.21
N ASN A 260 52.99 22.38 8.23
CA ASN A 260 54.14 22.70 7.38
C ASN A 260 54.31 24.16 6.97
N THR A 261 53.96 25.13 7.81
CA THR A 261 54.54 26.48 7.74
C THR A 261 54.66 27.12 9.11
N LEU A 262 55.89 27.13 9.66
CA LEU A 262 56.65 28.30 10.10
C LEU A 262 57.70 27.88 11.15
N ASN A 263 58.95 28.22 10.79
CA ASN A 263 60.19 28.27 11.55
C ASN A 263 60.10 28.36 13.08
#